data_AF-C6BHF2-F1
#
_entry.id   AF-C6BHF2-F1
#
_cell.length_a   1.000
_cell.length_b   1.000
_cell.length_c   1.000
_cell.angle_alpha   90.00
_cell.angle_beta   90.00
_cell.angle_gamma   90.00
#
_symmetry.space_group_name_H-M   'P 1'
#
loop_
_entity.id
_entity.type
_entity.pdbx_description
1 polymer ?
#
loop_
_entity_poly.entity_id
_entity_poly.type
_entity_poly.pdbx_seq_one_letter_code
_entity_poly.pdbx_strand_id
1 'polypeptide(L)'
;MYKGISAANYAASNIEPNSVGRCAEYVRKAIEWGGISLQRTRSAKDYGPSLLAAGFHEAIGSPMKGDVIVIQPAPGHPHGHMAIYDGSHWISDFKQLHGFYPGPAYRSAKPAYKTYRYH
;
A
#
# COMPACT_ATOMS: atom_id res chain seq x y z
N MET A 1 -17.44 -2.15 10.58
CA MET A 1 -17.33 -1.33 9.35
C MET A 1 -15.91 -0.81 9.26
N TYR A 2 -15.25 -0.99 8.14
CA TYR A 2 -13.86 -0.56 7.93
C TYR A 2 -13.72 0.96 7.96
N LYS A 3 -12.59 1.44 8.48
CA LYS A 3 -12.26 2.87 8.56
C LYS A 3 -10.96 3.16 7.81
N GLY A 4 -11.04 3.29 6.49
CA GLY A 4 -9.86 3.53 5.63
C GLY A 4 -9.06 4.78 5.99
N ILE A 5 -9.74 5.86 6.40
CA ILE A 5 -9.09 7.08 6.90
C ILE A 5 -8.27 6.79 8.17
N SER A 6 -8.82 6.00 9.10
CA SER A 6 -8.14 5.61 10.34
C SER A 6 -6.95 4.69 10.04
N ALA A 7 -7.08 3.76 9.10
CA ALA A 7 -5.97 2.93 8.63
C ALA A 7 -4.82 3.78 8.08
N ALA A 8 -5.13 4.74 7.21
CA ALA A 8 -4.13 5.63 6.62
C ALA A 8 -3.42 6.51 7.67
N ASN A 9 -4.17 7.04 8.64
CA ASN A 9 -3.60 7.77 9.77
C ASN A 9 -2.67 6.89 10.61
N TYR A 10 -3.11 5.66 10.90
CA TYR A 10 -2.29 4.70 11.63
C TYR A 10 -0.98 4.42 10.89
N ALA A 11 -1.04 4.17 9.58
CA ALA A 11 0.16 3.97 8.77
C ALA A 11 1.11 5.16 8.88
N ALA A 12 0.61 6.39 8.69
CA ALA A 12 1.42 7.61 8.75
C ALA A 12 2.08 7.86 10.12
N SER A 13 1.46 7.39 11.21
CA SER A 13 2.01 7.48 12.57
C SER A 13 2.94 6.32 12.96
N ASN A 14 2.98 5.24 12.17
CA ASN A 14 3.76 4.02 12.44
C ASN A 14 4.72 3.73 11.28
N ILE A 15 5.54 4.72 10.92
CA ILE A 15 6.56 4.61 9.88
C ILE A 15 7.96 4.60 10.46
N GLU A 16 8.87 3.99 9.70
CA GLU A 16 10.30 4.15 9.88
C GLU A 16 10.81 5.39 9.11
N PRO A 17 11.99 5.95 9.47
CA PRO A 17 12.59 7.05 8.73
C PRO A 17 12.93 6.70 7.27
N ASN A 18 13.19 5.42 7.00
CA ASN A 18 13.52 4.87 5.68
C ASN A 18 12.91 3.48 5.53
N SER A 19 12.81 2.97 4.29
CA SER A 19 12.30 1.60 4.08
C SER A 19 13.13 0.55 4.81
N VAL A 20 12.45 -0.39 5.46
CA VAL A 20 13.03 -1.58 6.11
C VAL A 20 12.64 -2.86 5.37
N GLY A 21 12.06 -2.74 4.17
CA GLY A 21 11.65 -3.88 3.33
C GLY A 21 10.41 -4.61 3.83
N ARG A 22 9.58 -3.96 4.68
CA ARG A 22 8.38 -4.56 5.31
C ARG A 22 7.08 -3.87 4.91
N CYS A 23 7.06 -3.22 3.75
CA CYS A 23 5.91 -2.48 3.22
C CYS A 23 4.57 -3.26 3.31
N ALA A 24 4.58 -4.53 2.89
CA ALA A 24 3.40 -5.39 2.93
C ALA A 24 2.86 -5.60 4.36
N GLU A 25 3.77 -5.78 5.33
CA GLU A 25 3.41 -5.99 6.72
C GLU A 25 2.81 -4.72 7.35
N TYR A 26 3.44 -3.57 7.12
CA TYR A 26 3.02 -2.29 7.71
C TYR A 26 1.64 -1.87 7.20
N VAL A 27 1.42 -1.93 5.89
CA VAL A 27 0.13 -1.58 5.29
C VAL A 27 -0.96 -2.57 5.73
N ARG A 28 -0.66 -3.88 5.81
CA ARG A 28 -1.61 -4.86 6.36
C ARG A 28 -2.00 -4.53 7.81
N LYS A 29 -1.05 -4.22 8.68
CA LYS A 29 -1.33 -3.84 10.08
C LYS A 29 -2.21 -2.59 10.15
N ALA A 30 -1.98 -1.62 9.27
CA ALA A 30 -2.82 -0.43 9.17
C ALA A 30 -4.27 -0.76 8.78
N ILE A 31 -4.47 -1.64 7.79
CA ILE A 31 -5.79 -2.09 7.36
C ILE A 31 -6.49 -2.90 8.48
N GLU A 32 -5.75 -3.77 9.17
CA GLU A 32 -6.23 -4.50 10.36
C GLU A 32 -6.65 -3.56 11.48
N TRP A 33 -5.88 -2.52 11.74
CA TRP A 33 -6.25 -1.44 12.67
C TRP A 33 -7.51 -0.69 12.22
N GLY A 34 -7.69 -0.53 10.91
CA GLY A 34 -8.91 -0.01 10.29
C GLY A 34 -10.14 -0.90 10.45
N GLY A 35 -9.99 -2.11 10.98
CA GLY A 35 -11.09 -3.01 11.36
C GLY A 35 -11.39 -4.11 10.36
N ILE A 36 -10.49 -4.41 9.41
CA ILE A 36 -10.62 -5.55 8.49
C ILE A 36 -9.33 -6.37 8.45
N SER A 37 -9.49 -7.69 8.55
CA SER A 37 -8.36 -8.62 8.38
C SER A 37 -8.14 -8.97 6.91
N LEU A 38 -6.88 -9.04 6.50
CA LEU A 38 -6.47 -9.52 5.20
C LEU A 38 -5.86 -10.92 5.31
N GLN A 39 -6.04 -11.73 4.27
CA GLN A 39 -5.27 -12.95 4.11
C GLN A 39 -3.81 -12.57 3.87
N ARG A 40 -2.91 -13.15 4.67
CA ARG A 40 -1.48 -12.85 4.59
C ARG A 40 -0.90 -13.49 3.34
N THR A 41 -0.15 -12.69 2.58
CA THR A 41 0.67 -13.20 1.48
C THR A 41 2.14 -12.96 1.80
N ARG A 42 3.02 -13.69 1.08
CA ARG A 42 4.47 -13.55 1.25
C ARG A 42 5.01 -12.26 0.65
N SER A 43 4.44 -11.79 -0.47
CA SER A 43 4.96 -10.65 -1.23
C SER A 43 3.89 -9.57 -1.40
N ALA A 44 4.31 -8.31 -1.42
CA ALA A 44 3.42 -7.17 -1.63
C ALA A 44 2.60 -7.30 -2.94
N LYS A 45 3.25 -7.72 -4.03
CA LYS A 45 2.62 -7.90 -5.36
C LYS A 45 1.40 -8.84 -5.37
N ASP A 46 1.29 -9.72 -4.36
CA ASP A 46 0.28 -10.78 -4.29
C ASP A 46 -0.96 -10.35 -3.45
N TYR A 47 -0.99 -9.14 -2.87
CA TYR A 47 -2.08 -8.70 -1.98
C TYR A 47 -3.40 -8.37 -2.70
N GLY A 48 -3.40 -8.18 -4.02
CA GLY A 48 -4.60 -7.79 -4.78
C GLY A 48 -5.83 -8.66 -4.51
N PRO A 49 -5.75 -10.00 -4.67
CA PRO A 49 -6.85 -10.92 -4.36
C PRO A 49 -7.33 -10.82 -2.90
N SER A 50 -6.43 -10.64 -1.93
CA SER A 50 -6.83 -10.50 -0.53
C SER A 50 -7.57 -9.19 -0.27
N LEU A 51 -7.20 -8.10 -0.93
CA LEU A 51 -7.90 -6.81 -0.81
C LEU A 51 -9.31 -6.93 -1.41
N LEU A 52 -9.44 -7.54 -2.59
CA LEU A 52 -10.73 -7.79 -3.23
C LEU A 52 -11.64 -8.66 -2.37
N ALA A 53 -11.13 -9.78 -1.85
CA ALA A 53 -11.89 -10.66 -0.96
C ALA A 53 -12.34 -9.97 0.34
N ALA A 54 -11.58 -8.95 0.77
CA ALA A 54 -11.89 -8.15 1.95
C ALA A 54 -12.91 -7.02 1.68
N GLY A 55 -13.39 -6.85 0.44
CA GLY A 55 -14.40 -5.85 0.08
C GLY A 55 -13.85 -4.57 -0.54
N PHE A 56 -12.55 -4.51 -0.87
CA PHE A 56 -12.01 -3.45 -1.71
C PHE A 56 -12.40 -3.67 -3.18
N HIS A 57 -12.36 -2.61 -3.97
CA HIS A 57 -12.49 -2.64 -5.43
C HIS A 57 -11.29 -1.94 -6.07
N GLU A 58 -11.01 -2.25 -7.34
CA GLU A 58 -10.00 -1.53 -8.11
C GLU A 58 -10.48 -0.09 -8.37
N ALA A 59 -9.63 0.89 -8.04
CA ALA A 59 -9.92 2.31 -8.19
C ALA A 59 -9.06 2.92 -9.31
N ILE A 60 -9.67 3.85 -10.05
CA ILE A 60 -9.03 4.59 -11.15
C ILE A 60 -9.12 6.09 -10.83
N GLY A 61 -8.13 6.85 -11.30
CA GLY A 61 -8.07 8.29 -11.15
C GLY A 61 -7.27 8.75 -9.94
N SER A 62 -7.61 9.93 -9.42
CA SER A 62 -6.89 10.54 -8.31
C SER A 62 -7.02 9.73 -7.02
N PRO A 63 -5.93 9.60 -6.23
CA PRO A 63 -5.97 8.83 -5.00
C PRO A 63 -6.82 9.53 -3.94
N MET A 64 -7.55 8.73 -3.18
CA MET A 64 -8.31 9.14 -2.00
C MET A 64 -7.66 8.58 -0.75
N LYS A 65 -7.80 9.30 0.37
CA LYS A 65 -7.23 8.87 1.64
C LYS A 65 -7.76 7.48 2.02
N GLY A 66 -6.86 6.56 2.32
CA GLY A 66 -7.18 5.15 2.59
C GLY A 66 -7.06 4.22 1.38
N ASP A 67 -6.81 4.75 0.18
CA ASP A 67 -6.50 3.92 -1.00
C ASP A 67 -5.21 3.14 -0.78
N VAL A 68 -5.22 1.88 -1.21
CA VAL A 68 -4.07 0.98 -1.13
C VAL A 68 -3.57 0.71 -2.54
N ILE A 69 -2.30 0.94 -2.80
CA ILE A 69 -1.68 0.61 -4.09
C ILE A 69 -0.80 -0.63 -3.94
N VAL A 70 -0.91 -1.53 -4.91
CA VAL A 70 -0.04 -2.70 -5.07
C VAL A 70 0.71 -2.56 -6.38
N ILE A 71 2.03 -2.60 -6.31
CA ILE A 71 2.95 -2.38 -7.43
C ILE A 71 3.68 -3.70 -7.71
N GLN A 72 3.75 -4.07 -8.98
CA GLN A 72 4.44 -5.26 -9.45
C GLN A 72 5.98 -5.12 -9.30
N PRO A 73 6.73 -6.24 -9.42
CA PRO A 73 8.17 -6.24 -9.24
C PRO A 73 8.91 -5.22 -10.12
N ALA A 74 10.00 -4.68 -9.57
CA ALA A 74 10.98 -3.86 -10.28
C ALA A 74 12.37 -4.53 -10.23
N PRO A 75 13.36 -4.10 -11.04
CA PRO A 75 14.73 -4.61 -10.96
C PRO A 75 15.28 -4.53 -9.52
N GLY A 76 15.76 -5.65 -8.99
CA GLY A 76 16.23 -5.76 -7.60
C GLY A 76 15.14 -5.85 -6.53
N HIS A 77 13.85 -5.81 -6.92
CA HIS A 77 12.70 -5.81 -6.01
C HIS A 77 11.65 -6.86 -6.43
N PRO A 78 11.91 -8.17 -6.25
CA PRO A 78 11.06 -9.25 -6.75
C PRO A 78 9.71 -9.39 -6.03
N HIS A 79 9.58 -8.80 -4.84
CA HIS A 79 8.38 -8.89 -4.00
C HIS A 79 7.31 -7.84 -4.34
N GLY A 80 7.62 -6.90 -5.24
CA GLY A 80 6.77 -5.74 -5.49
C GLY A 80 6.73 -4.79 -4.29
N HIS A 81 5.73 -3.90 -4.28
CA HIS A 81 5.56 -2.90 -3.24
C HIS A 81 4.09 -2.65 -2.92
N MET A 82 3.80 -2.25 -1.67
CA MET A 82 2.46 -1.90 -1.23
C MET A 82 2.50 -0.63 -0.38
N ALA A 83 1.57 0.28 -0.62
CA ALA A 83 1.44 1.53 0.13
C ALA A 83 -0.03 1.93 0.32
N ILE A 84 -0.34 2.72 1.34
CA ILE A 84 -1.64 3.34 1.60
C ILE A 84 -1.53 4.86 1.52
N TYR A 85 -2.52 5.54 0.93
CA TYR A 85 -2.50 7.00 0.76
C TYR A 85 -3.03 7.71 2.01
N ASP A 86 -2.24 8.61 2.59
CA ASP A 86 -2.61 9.37 3.80
C ASP A 86 -3.45 10.64 3.54
N GLY A 87 -3.74 10.91 2.27
CA GLY A 87 -4.37 12.15 1.79
C GLY A 87 -3.40 13.12 1.13
N SER A 88 -2.09 12.92 1.28
CA SER A 88 -1.04 13.75 0.68
C SER A 88 0.15 12.94 0.16
N HIS A 89 0.51 11.85 0.86
CA HIS A 89 1.63 10.98 0.55
C HIS A 89 1.20 9.52 0.53
N TRP A 90 1.98 8.71 -0.19
CA TRP A 90 1.89 7.26 -0.10
C TRP A 90 2.78 6.77 1.04
N ILE A 91 2.20 5.94 1.90
CA ILE A 91 2.82 5.42 3.11
C ILE A 91 2.94 3.91 2.99
N SER A 92 4.15 3.39 3.16
CA SER A 92 4.40 1.95 3.22
C SER A 92 4.91 1.57 4.61
N ASP A 93 6.16 1.12 4.71
CA ASP A 93 6.92 1.12 5.95
C ASP A 93 7.64 2.46 6.21
N PHE A 94 7.59 3.38 5.24
CA PHE A 94 8.10 4.75 5.35
C PHE A 94 7.23 5.71 4.52
N LYS A 95 7.41 7.02 4.71
CA LYS A 95 6.76 8.06 3.90
C LYS A 95 7.47 8.22 2.55
N GLN A 96 6.73 8.11 1.46
CA GLN A 96 7.26 8.29 0.11
C GLN A 96 7.10 9.72 -0.38
N LEU A 97 8.20 10.38 -0.68
CA LEU A 97 8.23 11.79 -1.08
C LEU A 97 8.05 12.02 -2.59
N HIS A 98 8.11 10.97 -3.41
CA HIS A 98 8.12 11.06 -4.87
C HIS A 98 7.02 10.19 -5.50
N GLY A 99 5.79 10.34 -4.99
CA GLY A 99 4.64 9.55 -5.42
C GLY A 99 4.66 8.11 -4.90
N PHE A 100 3.91 7.23 -5.55
CA PHE A 100 3.73 5.84 -5.09
C PHE A 100 4.90 4.91 -5.40
N TYR A 101 5.81 5.28 -6.30
CA TYR A 101 7.02 4.51 -6.54
C TYR A 101 8.08 4.80 -5.47
N PRO A 102 8.43 3.82 -4.62
CA PRO A 102 9.19 4.05 -3.39
C PRO A 102 10.65 4.45 -3.63
N GLY A 103 11.22 4.11 -4.79
CA GLY A 103 12.65 4.30 -5.06
C GLY A 103 12.98 4.47 -6.54
N PRO A 104 14.25 4.80 -6.88
CA PRO A 104 14.69 5.05 -8.25
C PRO A 104 14.41 3.89 -9.21
N ALA A 105 14.63 2.64 -8.78
CA ALA A 105 14.39 1.45 -9.61
C ALA A 105 12.93 1.37 -10.06
N TYR A 106 11.99 1.60 -9.14
CA TYR A 106 10.55 1.64 -9.45
C TYR A 106 10.19 2.82 -10.35
N ARG A 107 10.72 4.02 -10.09
CA ARG A 107 10.44 5.22 -10.90
C ARG A 107 10.97 5.10 -12.33
N SER A 108 12.11 4.44 -12.50
CA SER A 108 12.70 4.20 -13.82
C SER A 108 11.96 3.10 -14.58
N ALA A 109 11.73 1.93 -13.96
CA ALA A 109 11.11 0.79 -14.62
C ALA A 109 9.60 0.94 -14.85
N LYS A 110 8.92 1.76 -14.03
CA LYS A 110 7.47 1.99 -14.09
C LYS A 110 6.65 0.68 -14.17
N PRO A 111 6.85 -0.29 -13.26
CA PRO A 111 6.12 -1.54 -13.29
C PRO A 111 4.61 -1.32 -13.13
N ALA A 112 3.81 -2.25 -13.66
CA ALA A 112 2.36 -2.21 -13.52
C ALA A 112 1.94 -2.11 -12.05
N TYR A 113 0.84 -1.41 -11.79
CA TYR A 113 0.28 -1.26 -10.46
C TYR A 113 -1.25 -1.28 -10.52
N LYS A 114 -1.87 -1.53 -9.38
CA LYS A 114 -3.31 -1.40 -9.18
C LYS A 114 -3.57 -0.66 -7.87
N THR A 115 -4.55 0.23 -7.89
CA THR A 115 -5.05 0.92 -6.70
C THR A 115 -6.35 0.26 -6.26
N TYR A 116 -6.53 0.12 -4.96
CA TYR A 116 -7.66 -0.52 -4.31
C TYR A 116 -8.30 0.46 -3.33
N ARG A 117 -9.62 0.58 -3.37
CA ARG A 117 -10.40 1.46 -2.50
C ARG A 117 -11.47 0.66 -1.79
N TYR A 118 -11.76 1.02 -0.55
CA TYR A 118 -12.85 0.45 0.22
C TYR A 118 -14.05 1.40 0.22
N HIS A 119 -15.27 0.87 0.10
CA HIS A 119 -16.53 1.63 0.12
C HIS A 119 -17.03 1.94 1.54
#